data_AF-A0A845DI40-F1
#
_entry.id   AF-A0A845DI40-F1
#
_cell.length_a   1.000
_cell.length_b   1.000
_cell.length_c   1.000
_cell.angle_alpha   90.00
_cell.angle_beta   90.00
_cell.angle_gamma   90.00
#
_symmetry.space_group_name_H-M   'P 1'
#
loop_
_entity.id
_entity.type
_entity.pdbx_description
1 polymer ?
#
loop_
_entity_poly.entity_id
_entity_poly.type
_entity_poly.pdbx_seq_one_letter_code
_entity_poly.pdbx_strand_id
1 'polypeptide(L)'
;LLGICVGMQMLFDESEEMGVHEGLHLIPGRVRRFPDKMPDPHRSGRSLRIPQIGWNQLHRQRPDPLLAGVPDGAYGYFAHSYYCDAAQRDAVLTFTDYGIDYPSIVRHRNAWGIQCHPEKSHTVGLHILRNFIQTVESQPEQECS
;
A
#
# COMPACT_ATOMS: atom_id res chain seq x y z
N LEU A 1 4.18 11.45 8.02
CA LEU A 1 3.12 10.50 8.44
C LEU A 1 3.31 9.17 7.71
N LEU A 2 3.15 8.03 8.39
CA LEU A 2 3.12 6.70 7.76
C LEU A 2 1.83 5.97 8.17
N GLY A 3 0.91 5.78 7.22
CA GLY A 3 -0.30 4.98 7.40
C GLY A 3 -0.05 3.52 7.03
N ILE A 4 -0.44 2.58 7.90
CA ILE A 4 -0.25 1.14 7.70
C ILE A 4 -1.62 0.45 7.60
N CYS A 5 -1.81 -0.38 6.56
CA CYS A 5 -3.04 -1.10 6.27
C CYS A 5 -4.26 -0.16 6.22
N VAL A 6 -5.15 -0.20 7.21
CA VAL A 6 -6.28 0.76 7.33
C VAL A 6 -5.78 2.22 7.36
N GLY A 7 -4.61 2.47 7.95
CA GLY A 7 -4.01 3.82 7.93
C GLY A 7 -3.65 4.31 6.53
N MET A 8 -3.31 3.41 5.59
CA MET A 8 -3.12 3.77 4.17
C MET A 8 -4.46 4.07 3.50
N GLN A 9 -5.49 3.28 3.79
CA GLN A 9 -6.83 3.47 3.23
C GLN A 9 -7.41 4.85 3.57
N MET A 10 -7.16 5.35 4.79
CA MET A 10 -7.62 6.68 5.22
C MET A 10 -7.06 7.84 4.38
N LEU A 11 -5.99 7.63 3.60
CA LEU A 11 -5.42 8.68 2.75
C LEU A 11 -6.28 8.98 1.50
N PHE A 12 -7.21 8.08 1.16
CA PHE A 12 -8.06 8.18 -0.04
C PHE A 12 -9.33 8.99 0.20
N ASP A 13 -10.15 9.20 -0.84
CA ASP A 13 -11.37 10.00 -0.74
C ASP A 13 -12.47 9.26 0.01
N GLU A 14 -12.59 7.94 -0.20
CA GLU A 14 -13.70 7.14 0.32
C GLU A 14 -13.27 5.68 0.52
N SER A 15 -13.87 4.99 1.49
CA SER A 15 -13.71 3.55 1.72
C SER A 15 -15.04 2.82 1.81
N GLU A 16 -15.12 1.66 1.15
CA GLU A 16 -16.22 0.69 1.24
C GLU A 16 -16.09 -0.26 2.46
N GLU A 17 -15.00 -0.15 3.25
CA GLU A 17 -14.76 -1.04 4.38
C GLU A 17 -15.75 -0.78 5.52
N MET A 18 -16.61 -1.78 5.78
CA MET A 18 -17.68 -1.71 6.79
C MET A 18 -18.70 -0.58 6.52
N GLY A 19 -19.00 -0.32 5.25
CA GLY A 19 -19.89 0.76 4.83
C GLY A 19 -19.13 1.80 4.00
N VAL A 20 -19.82 2.86 3.59
CA VAL A 20 -19.20 3.96 2.84
C VAL A 20 -18.77 5.04 3.82
N HIS A 21 -17.45 5.26 3.93
CA HIS A 21 -16.84 6.22 4.84
C HIS A 21 -15.96 7.19 4.08
N GLU A 22 -16.02 8.47 4.46
CA GLU A 22 -15.16 9.51 3.91
C GLU A 22 -13.73 9.39 4.47
N GLY A 23 -12.72 9.56 3.62
CA GLY A 23 -11.31 9.58 4.01
C GLY A 23 -10.75 10.99 4.15
N LEU A 24 -9.42 11.12 4.08
CA LEU A 24 -8.71 12.39 4.26
C LEU A 24 -8.54 13.20 2.97
N HIS A 25 -8.98 12.68 1.81
CA HIS A 25 -8.90 13.35 0.49
C HIS A 25 -7.47 13.78 0.12
N LEU A 26 -6.45 13.03 0.53
CA LEU A 26 -5.05 13.32 0.18
C LEU A 26 -4.67 12.69 -1.17
N ILE A 27 -5.25 11.53 -1.48
CA ILE A 27 -5.01 10.81 -2.73
C ILE A 27 -6.36 10.52 -3.39
N PRO A 28 -6.63 11.07 -4.59
CA PRO A 28 -7.85 10.77 -5.31
C PRO A 28 -8.01 9.28 -5.59
N GLY A 29 -9.13 8.70 -5.21
CA GLY A 29 -9.41 7.28 -5.35
C GLY A 29 -10.31 6.71 -4.25
N ARG A 30 -10.61 5.41 -4.36
CA ARG A 30 -11.54 4.72 -3.44
C ARG A 30 -10.95 3.43 -2.92
N VAL A 31 -11.29 3.05 -1.71
CA VAL A 31 -10.94 1.74 -1.15
C VAL A 31 -12.09 0.79 -1.43
N ARG A 32 -11.80 -0.27 -2.18
CA ARG A 32 -12.80 -1.21 -2.71
C ARG A 32 -12.60 -2.60 -2.16
N ARG A 33 -13.68 -3.36 -2.02
CA ARG A 33 -13.55 -4.80 -1.71
C ARG A 33 -13.05 -5.57 -2.92
N PHE A 34 -12.16 -6.55 -2.71
CA PHE A 34 -11.85 -7.52 -3.75
C PHE A 34 -13.10 -8.29 -4.18
N PRO A 35 -13.29 -8.58 -5.49
CA PRO A 35 -14.36 -9.44 -5.94
C PRO A 35 -14.25 -10.86 -5.31
N ASP A 36 -15.37 -11.42 -4.86
CA ASP A 36 -15.37 -12.75 -4.21
C ASP A 36 -14.98 -13.90 -5.15
N LYS A 37 -15.00 -13.69 -6.47
CA LYS A 37 -14.70 -14.70 -7.50
C LYS A 37 -13.68 -14.20 -8.52
N MET A 38 -12.47 -13.87 -8.06
CA MET A 38 -11.34 -13.61 -8.97
C MET A 38 -10.68 -14.93 -9.41
N PRO A 39 -10.42 -15.17 -10.70
CA PRO A 39 -9.73 -16.37 -11.17
C PRO A 39 -8.34 -16.55 -10.52
N ASP A 40 -7.99 -17.77 -10.11
CA ASP A 40 -6.64 -18.11 -9.63
C ASP A 40 -5.76 -18.46 -10.85
N PRO A 41 -4.75 -17.64 -11.21
CA PRO A 41 -3.92 -17.87 -12.39
C PRO A 41 -3.08 -19.15 -12.28
N HIS A 42 -2.89 -19.68 -11.07
CA HIS A 42 -2.11 -20.89 -10.82
C HIS A 42 -2.97 -22.15 -10.68
N ARG A 43 -4.29 -22.01 -10.55
CA ARG A 43 -5.22 -23.13 -10.33
C ARG A 43 -6.48 -22.96 -11.16
N SER A 44 -6.43 -23.48 -12.38
CA SER A 44 -7.58 -23.53 -13.30
C SER A 44 -8.84 -24.05 -12.60
N GLY A 45 -9.96 -23.36 -12.81
CA GLY A 45 -11.25 -23.68 -12.18
C GLY A 45 -11.38 -23.28 -10.72
N ARG A 46 -10.40 -22.57 -10.13
CA ARG A 46 -10.48 -22.04 -8.76
C ARG A 46 -10.43 -20.51 -8.75
N SER A 47 -10.89 -19.95 -7.64
CA SER A 47 -10.80 -18.51 -7.37
C SER A 47 -9.76 -18.22 -6.28
N LEU A 48 -9.14 -17.05 -6.36
CA LEU A 48 -8.33 -16.48 -5.29
C LEU A 48 -9.18 -16.34 -4.02
N ARG A 49 -8.55 -16.47 -2.85
CA ARG A 49 -9.23 -16.41 -1.56
C ARG A 49 -9.25 -14.99 -1.03
N ILE A 50 -10.40 -14.53 -0.54
CA ILE A 50 -10.55 -13.24 0.13
C ILE A 50 -10.81 -13.48 1.63
N PRO A 51 -10.08 -12.82 2.55
CA PRO A 51 -9.01 -11.84 2.33
C PRO A 51 -7.77 -12.43 1.65
N GLN A 52 -7.02 -11.56 0.96
CA GLN A 52 -5.64 -11.86 0.57
C GLN A 52 -4.82 -12.03 1.84
N ILE A 53 -4.33 -13.25 2.08
CA ILE A 53 -3.46 -13.58 3.22
C ILE A 53 -2.18 -14.21 2.68
N GLY A 54 -1.05 -13.60 3.01
CA GLY A 54 0.27 -14.18 2.76
C GLY A 54 1.26 -13.18 2.19
N TRP A 55 2.39 -13.72 1.76
CA TRP A 55 3.48 -12.95 1.17
C TRP A 55 3.17 -12.69 -0.31
N ASN A 56 3.30 -11.44 -0.74
CA ASN A 56 3.18 -11.05 -2.15
C ASN A 56 4.21 -9.97 -2.51
N GLN A 57 4.48 -9.82 -3.79
CA GLN A 57 5.56 -8.97 -4.30
C GLN A 57 5.15 -7.50 -4.41
N LEU A 58 6.11 -6.63 -4.13
CA LEU A 58 6.02 -5.19 -4.30
C LEU A 58 6.76 -4.80 -5.59
N HIS A 59 6.03 -4.47 -6.64
CA HIS A 59 6.59 -4.05 -7.92
C HIS A 59 6.66 -2.53 -8.01
N ARG A 60 7.85 -1.99 -8.18
CA ARG A 60 8.13 -0.57 -8.12
C ARG A 60 7.63 0.15 -9.36
N GLN A 61 6.81 1.17 -9.15
CA GLN A 61 6.38 2.10 -10.18
C GLN A 61 7.36 3.25 -10.37
N ARG A 62 7.88 3.80 -9.27
CA ARG A 62 8.82 4.94 -9.27
C ARG A 62 9.77 4.92 -8.07
N PRO A 63 10.93 5.58 -8.15
CA PRO A 63 11.85 5.69 -7.01
C PRO A 63 11.24 6.55 -5.89
N ASP A 64 11.59 6.22 -4.64
CA ASP A 64 11.25 6.98 -3.45
C ASP A 64 12.27 6.69 -2.33
N PRO A 65 12.64 7.67 -1.48
CA PRO A 65 13.49 7.44 -0.32
C PRO A 65 12.99 6.32 0.60
N LEU A 66 11.66 6.16 0.74
CA LEU A 66 11.08 5.07 1.53
C LEU A 66 11.51 3.68 1.05
N LEU A 67 11.80 3.54 -0.25
CA LEU A 67 12.16 2.29 -0.92
C LEU A 67 13.65 2.18 -1.26
N ALA A 68 14.49 3.07 -0.74
CA ALA A 68 15.94 2.99 -0.92
C ALA A 68 16.47 1.66 -0.37
N GLY A 69 17.32 0.96 -1.14
CA GLY A 69 17.89 -0.32 -0.72
C GLY A 69 16.92 -1.52 -0.66
N VAL A 70 15.62 -1.31 -0.87
CA VAL A 70 14.64 -2.40 -1.03
C VAL A 70 14.72 -2.90 -2.47
N PRO A 71 14.90 -4.21 -2.75
CA PRO A 71 14.87 -4.74 -4.12
C PRO A 71 13.48 -4.59 -4.76
N ASP A 72 13.43 -4.45 -6.08
CA ASP A 72 12.17 -4.61 -6.81
C ASP A 72 11.66 -6.06 -6.72
N GLY A 73 10.34 -6.25 -6.60
CA GLY A 73 9.73 -7.56 -6.39
C GLY A 73 9.97 -8.15 -4.99
N ALA A 74 10.42 -7.34 -4.03
CA ALA A 74 10.55 -7.76 -2.63
C ALA A 74 9.18 -8.16 -2.05
N TYR A 75 9.18 -9.10 -1.12
CA TYR A 75 7.94 -9.62 -0.54
C TYR A 75 7.49 -8.83 0.70
N GLY A 76 6.21 -8.46 0.72
CA GLY A 76 5.51 -7.96 1.90
C GLY A 76 4.41 -8.92 2.35
N TYR A 77 4.07 -8.89 3.64
CA TYR A 77 2.99 -9.69 4.20
C TYR A 77 1.66 -8.94 4.17
N PHE A 78 0.66 -9.50 3.50
CA PHE A 78 -0.68 -8.93 3.33
C PHE A 78 -1.73 -9.73 4.10
N ALA A 79 -2.72 -9.03 4.66
CA ALA A 79 -3.88 -9.61 5.34
C ALA A 79 -5.08 -8.64 5.25
N HIS A 80 -5.71 -8.53 4.07
CA HIS A 80 -6.80 -7.56 3.83
C HIS A 80 -7.83 -8.07 2.81
N SER A 81 -9.07 -7.59 2.93
CA SER A 81 -10.15 -7.85 1.95
C SER A 81 -10.42 -6.68 1.01
N TYR A 82 -9.88 -5.51 1.32
CA TYR A 82 -10.09 -4.27 0.59
C TYR A 82 -8.77 -3.74 0.07
N TYR A 83 -8.77 -3.13 -1.11
CA TYR A 83 -7.59 -2.56 -1.75
C TYR A 83 -7.87 -1.12 -2.14
N CYS A 84 -6.83 -0.30 -2.21
CA CYS A 84 -6.95 1.08 -2.67
C CYS A 84 -7.00 1.11 -4.21
N ASP A 85 -7.94 1.81 -4.81
CA ASP A 85 -8.05 2.06 -6.24
C ASP A 85 -7.69 3.54 -6.49
N ALA A 86 -6.39 3.79 -6.70
CA ALA A 86 -5.86 5.13 -6.88
C ALA A 86 -6.16 5.66 -8.30
N ALA A 87 -6.86 6.78 -8.40
CA ALA A 87 -7.13 7.43 -9.68
C ALA A 87 -5.87 8.06 -10.29
N GLN A 88 -4.88 8.41 -9.46
CA GLN A 88 -3.62 9.02 -9.87
C GLN A 88 -2.44 8.06 -9.67
N ARG A 89 -1.85 7.60 -10.78
CA ARG A 89 -0.68 6.70 -10.74
C ARG A 89 0.56 7.35 -10.11
N ASP A 90 0.69 8.67 -10.14
CA ASP A 90 1.84 9.37 -9.54
C ASP A 90 1.87 9.26 -8.01
N ALA A 91 0.73 9.01 -7.37
CA ALA A 91 0.68 8.72 -5.95
C ALA A 91 1.22 7.33 -5.60
N VAL A 92 1.35 6.42 -6.58
CA VAL A 92 1.72 5.02 -6.35
C VAL A 92 3.23 4.84 -6.40
N LEU A 93 3.80 4.21 -5.37
CA LEU A 93 5.21 3.83 -5.31
C LEU A 93 5.42 2.38 -5.73
N THR A 94 4.52 1.48 -5.31
CA THR A 94 4.54 0.07 -5.70
C THR A 94 3.14 -0.46 -5.98
N PHE A 95 3.05 -1.41 -6.91
CA PHE A 95 1.87 -2.24 -7.16
C PHE A 95 2.10 -3.66 -6.65
N THR A 96 1.00 -4.36 -6.40
CA THR A 96 0.96 -5.79 -6.13
C THR A 96 -0.17 -6.41 -6.96
N ASP A 97 0.11 -7.53 -7.61
CA ASP A 97 -0.87 -8.32 -8.35
C ASP A 97 -1.51 -9.37 -7.43
N TYR A 98 -2.83 -9.32 -7.27
CA TYR A 98 -3.62 -10.38 -6.67
C TYR A 98 -4.86 -10.70 -7.50
N GLY A 99 -4.65 -11.00 -8.79
CA GLY A 99 -5.70 -11.14 -9.80
C GLY A 99 -6.20 -9.79 -10.32
N ILE A 100 -5.89 -8.71 -9.60
CA ILE A 100 -6.02 -7.30 -9.95
C ILE A 100 -4.75 -6.61 -9.44
N ASP A 101 -4.21 -5.68 -10.23
CA ASP A 101 -3.14 -4.79 -9.79
C ASP A 101 -3.70 -3.72 -8.85
N TYR A 102 -3.14 -3.61 -7.65
CA TYR A 102 -3.49 -2.55 -6.71
C TYR A 102 -2.23 -1.89 -6.11
N PRO A 103 -2.30 -0.60 -5.72
CA PRO A 103 -1.24 0.09 -5.00
C PRO A 103 -0.97 -0.59 -3.66
N SER A 104 0.26 -1.06 -3.46
CA SER A 104 0.72 -1.62 -2.20
C SER A 104 1.47 -0.60 -1.34
N ILE A 105 2.05 0.43 -1.96
CA ILE A 105 2.65 1.58 -1.28
C ILE A 105 2.30 2.85 -2.07
N VAL A 106 1.90 3.90 -1.35
CA VAL A 106 1.53 5.21 -1.91
C VAL A 106 2.23 6.35 -1.17
N ARG A 107 2.31 7.51 -1.82
CA ARG A 107 2.83 8.74 -1.24
C ARG A 107 2.11 9.97 -1.78
N HIS A 108 1.70 10.84 -0.87
CA HIS A 108 1.30 12.22 -1.13
C HIS A 108 2.10 13.16 -0.24
N ARG A 109 2.95 14.02 -0.82
CA ARG A 109 3.84 14.94 -0.08
C ARG A 109 4.67 14.21 1.00
N ASN A 110 4.39 14.45 2.29
CA ASN A 110 5.02 13.86 3.47
C ASN A 110 4.16 12.78 4.17
N ALA A 111 3.09 12.32 3.50
CA ALA A 111 2.27 11.20 3.90
C ALA A 111 2.57 9.98 3.02
N TRP A 112 2.99 8.88 3.64
CA TRP A 112 3.14 7.58 3.00
C TRP A 112 2.05 6.63 3.50
N GLY A 113 1.60 5.74 2.63
CA GLY A 113 0.72 4.63 2.97
C GLY A 113 1.36 3.31 2.54
N ILE A 114 1.28 2.29 3.39
CA ILE A 114 1.70 0.91 3.07
C ILE A 114 0.57 -0.07 3.39
N GLN A 115 0.20 -0.89 2.40
CA GLN A 115 -0.89 -1.85 2.53
C GLN A 115 -0.45 -3.14 3.23
N CYS A 116 0.79 -3.58 2.98
CA CYS A 116 1.36 -4.71 3.70
C CYS A 116 1.72 -4.31 5.14
N HIS A 117 1.90 -5.30 6.00
CA HIS A 117 2.27 -5.13 7.40
C HIS A 117 3.80 -5.15 7.53
N PRO A 118 4.50 -4.01 7.56
CA PRO A 118 5.95 -3.98 7.64
C PRO A 118 6.46 -4.71 8.90
N GLU A 119 5.71 -4.67 10.00
CA GLU A 119 6.03 -5.37 11.25
C GLU A 119 6.01 -6.90 11.11
N LYS A 120 5.29 -7.43 10.10
CA LYS A 120 5.24 -8.87 9.77
C LYS A 120 6.10 -9.23 8.56
N SER A 121 6.67 -8.25 7.88
CA SER A 121 7.36 -8.41 6.58
C SER A 121 8.89 -8.61 6.72
N HIS A 122 9.33 -9.07 7.90
CA HIS A 122 10.74 -9.36 8.21
C HIS A 122 11.69 -8.20 7.82
N THR A 123 12.76 -8.52 7.10
CA THR A 123 13.83 -7.58 6.74
C THR A 123 13.36 -6.48 5.82
N VAL A 124 12.42 -6.76 4.90
CA VAL A 124 11.86 -5.77 3.98
C VAL A 124 11.08 -4.71 4.75
N GLY A 125 10.21 -5.14 5.66
CA GLY A 125 9.42 -4.23 6.48
C GLY A 125 10.27 -3.38 7.43
N LEU A 126 11.27 -3.98 8.09
CA LEU A 126 12.23 -3.23 8.92
C LEU A 126 13.03 -2.21 8.11
N HIS A 127 13.42 -2.55 6.87
CA HIS A 127 14.14 -1.62 5.99
C HIS A 127 13.27 -0.42 5.62
N ILE A 128 12.01 -0.65 5.24
CA ILE A 128 11.05 0.42 4.94
C ILE A 128 10.85 1.34 6.15
N LEU A 129 10.67 0.78 7.35
CA LEU A 129 10.52 1.56 8.58
C LEU A 129 11.77 2.38 8.90
N ARG A 130 12.97 1.80 8.70
CA ARG A 130 14.24 2.52 8.86
C ARG A 130 14.35 3.70 7.89
N ASN A 131 14.01 3.49 6.62
CA ASN A 131 14.03 4.54 5.61
C ASN A 131 13.04 5.67 5.94
N PHE A 132 11.86 5.31 6.47
CA PHE A 132 10.89 6.30 6.93
C PHE A 132 11.47 7.18 8.05
N ILE A 133 12.06 6.59 9.09
CA ILE A 133 12.68 7.33 10.20
C ILE A 133 13.78 8.26 9.68
N GLN A 134 14.68 7.75 8.84
CA GLN A 134 15.75 8.55 8.24
C GLN A 134 15.22 9.72 7.41
N THR A 135 14.12 9.50 6.68
CA THR A 135 13.48 10.56 5.88
C THR A 135 12.92 11.66 6.77
N VAL A 136 12.33 11.31 7.92
CA VAL A 136 11.79 12.27 8.90
C VAL A 136 12.93 13.04 9.58
N GLU A 137 14.00 12.37 9.99
CA GLU A 137 15.18 13.01 10.61
C GLU A 137 15.92 13.95 9.66
N SER A 138 15.85 13.70 8.36
CA SER A 138 16.55 14.50 7.34
C SER A 138 15.74 15.72 6.86
N GLN A 139 14.52 15.93 7.35
CA GLN A 139 13.76 17.15 7.05
C GLN A 139 14.21 18.24 8.02
N PRO A 140 14.87 19.33 7.57
CA PRO A 140 15.03 20.50 8.43
C PRO A 140 13.65 21.02 8.82
N GLU A 141 13.51 21.53 10.05
CA GLU A 141 12.30 22.21 10.53
C GLU A 141 11.85 23.23 9.47
N GLN A 142 10.84 22.90 8.66
CA GLN A 142 10.16 23.90 7.88
C GLN A 142 9.21 24.62 8.83
N GLU A 143 9.69 25.77 9.28
CA GLU A 143 8.96 26.80 10.03
C GLU A 143 7.55 27.00 9.45
N CYS A 144 6.53 26.80 10.28
CA CYS A 144 5.25 27.47 10.03
C CYS A 144 5.45 28.97 10.26
N SER A 145 5.58 29.70 9.15
CA SER A 145 5.24 31.12 9.04
C SER A 145 3.75 31.30 8.74
#